data_AF-A0A9D1H8V0-F1
#
_entry.id   AF-A0A9D1H8V0-F1
#
_cell.length_a   1.000
_cell.length_b   1.000
_cell.length_c   1.000
_cell.angle_alpha   90.00
_cell.angle_beta   90.00
_cell.angle_gamma   90.00
#
_symmetry.space_group_name_H-M   'P 1'
#
loop_
_entity.id
_entity.type
_entity.pdbx_description
1 polymer ?
#
loop_
_entity_poly.entity_id
_entity_poly.type
_entity_poly.pdbx_seq_one_letter_code
_entity_poly.pdbx_strand_id
1 'polypeptide(L)' 'MRPRIRGLRSPWGMEGAVCSHFHWQRDYLLWGISWVNVQLMLADMPSVDYGEDRVVDTESEEELAAFIRSL' A
#
# COMPACT_ATOMS: atom_id res chain seq x y z
N MET A 1 -11.82 0.95 2.78
CA MET A 1 -11.77 1.63 1.44
C MET A 1 -10.32 1.62 0.92
N ARG A 2 -9.97 0.89 -0.15
CA ARG A 2 -8.59 0.88 -0.69
C ARG A 2 -8.24 2.28 -1.22
N PRO A 3 -7.23 2.99 -0.69
CA PRO A 3 -6.75 4.20 -1.36
C PRO A 3 -6.19 3.78 -2.71
N ARG A 4 -6.90 4.12 -3.79
CA ARG A 4 -6.41 3.89 -5.15
C ARG A 4 -5.30 4.89 -5.39
N ILE A 5 -4.06 4.49 -5.14
CA ILE A 5 -2.88 5.30 -5.45
C ILE A 5 -2.87 5.52 -6.97
N ARG A 6 -3.16 6.76 -7.40
CA ARG A 6 -3.06 7.19 -8.80
C ARG A 6 -1.76 7.98 -8.95
N GLY A 7 -0.78 7.43 -9.67
CA GLY A 7 0.56 8.02 -9.81
C GLY A 7 1.67 6.99 -9.59
N LEU A 8 2.93 7.43 -9.51
CA LEU A 8 4.11 6.60 -9.19
C LEU A 8 4.49 5.49 -10.19
N ARG A 9 3.98 5.55 -11.42
CA ARG A 9 4.34 4.59 -12.48
C ARG A 9 5.59 4.97 -13.28
N SER A 10 6.07 6.20 -13.11
CA SER A 10 7.33 6.64 -13.71
C SER A 10 8.51 6.29 -12.78
N PRO A 11 9.73 6.15 -13.33
CA PRO A 11 10.93 5.95 -12.53
C PRO A 11 11.09 7.00 -11.42
N TRP A 12 10.84 8.28 -11.73
CA TRP A 12 10.90 9.39 -10.77
C TRP A 12 9.91 9.27 -9.62
N GLY A 13 8.71 8.73 -9.90
CA GLY A 13 7.72 8.50 -8.87
C GLY A 13 8.17 7.39 -7.92
N MET A 14 8.66 6.28 -8.46
CA MET A 14 9.21 5.18 -7.67
C MET A 14 10.39 5.64 -6.80
N GLU A 15 11.34 6.39 -7.37
CA GLU A 15 12.46 6.98 -6.62
C GLU A 15 11.98 7.83 -5.44
N GLY A 16 11.01 8.71 -5.68
CA GLY A 16 10.45 9.57 -4.64
C GLY A 16 9.75 8.78 -3.53
N ALA A 17 9.03 7.72 -3.88
CA ALA A 17 8.38 6.84 -2.91
C ALA A 17 9.41 6.08 -2.05
N VAL A 18 10.48 5.56 -2.66
CA VAL A 18 11.56 4.88 -1.95
C VAL A 18 12.29 5.84 -1.00
N CYS A 19 12.65 7.04 -1.48
CA CYS A 19 13.27 8.06 -0.64
C CYS A 19 12.39 8.48 0.54
N SER A 20 11.08 8.64 0.30
CA SER A 20 10.10 8.96 1.35
C SER A 20 9.98 7.85 2.40
N HIS A 21 9.91 6.60 1.95
CA HIS A 21 9.73 5.44 2.81
C HIS A 21 10.94 5.16 3.72
N PHE A 22 12.15 5.20 3.17
CA PHE A 22 13.39 4.92 3.92
C PHE A 22 14.05 6.18 4.51
N HIS A 23 13.45 7.35 4.31
CA HIS A 23 14.00 8.65 4.70
C HIS A 23 15.40 8.92 4.12
N TRP A 24 15.61 8.49 2.88
CA TRP A 24 16.86 8.67 2.17
C TRP A 24 16.89 9.94 1.35
N GLN A 25 18.09 10.51 1.21
CA GLN A 25 18.34 11.50 0.19
C GLN A 25 18.46 10.82 -1.18
N ARG A 26 18.04 11.53 -2.22
CA ARG A 26 18.04 11.01 -3.60
C ARG A 26 19.44 10.58 -4.07
N ASP A 27 20.49 11.31 -3.67
CA ASP A 27 21.88 10.97 -4.03
C ASP A 27 22.31 9.63 -3.45
N TYR A 28 21.85 9.29 -2.24
CA TYR A 28 22.13 7.99 -1.65
C TYR A 28 21.42 6.85 -2.40
N LEU A 29 20.16 7.05 -2.80
CA LEU A 29 19.44 6.06 -3.60
C LEU A 29 20.10 5.84 -4.98
N LEU A 30 20.57 6.91 -5.63
CA LEU A 30 21.17 6.82 -6.97
C LEU A 30 22.59 6.26 -6.94
N TRP A 31 23.41 6.62 -5.95
CA TRP A 31 24.85 6.40 -5.97
C TRP A 31 25.43 5.73 -4.71
N GLY A 32 24.69 5.73 -3.60
CA GLY A 32 25.16 5.23 -2.30
C GLY A 32 24.78 3.77 -1.99
N ILE A 33 23.84 3.19 -2.73
CA ILE A 33 23.39 1.81 -2.57
C ILE A 33 23.24 1.10 -3.92
N SER A 34 23.48 -0.22 -3.92
CA SER A 34 23.21 -1.06 -5.09
C SER A 34 21.71 -1.14 -5.37
N TRP A 35 21.31 -0.93 -6.62
CA TRP A 35 19.94 -1.10 -7.08
C TRP A 35 19.39 -2.52 -6.85
N VAL A 36 20.25 -3.54 -6.86
CA VAL A 36 19.85 -4.92 -6.54
C VAL A 36 19.38 -5.02 -5.08
N ASN A 37 20.06 -4.35 -4.16
CA ASN A 37 19.66 -4.36 -2.74
C ASN A 37 18.33 -3.63 -2.55
N VAL A 38 18.11 -2.51 -3.26
CA VAL A 38 16.83 -1.78 -3.22
C VAL A 38 15.69 -2.70 -3.65
N GLN A 39 15.86 -3.44 -4.75
CA GLN A 39 14.85 -4.39 -5.22
C GLN A 39 14.57 -5.51 -4.22
N LEU A 40 15.62 -6.08 -3.61
CA LEU A 40 15.48 -7.11 -2.58
C LEU A 40 14.74 -6.60 -1.35
N MET A 41 15.10 -5.40 -0.87
CA MET A 41 14.42 -4.76 0.25
C MET A 41 12.94 -4.53 -0.05
N LEU A 42 12.61 -4.01 -1.23
CA LEU A 42 11.21 -3.79 -1.65
C LEU A 42 10.42 -5.09 -1.79
N ALA A 43 11.05 -6.17 -2.24
CA ALA A 43 10.40 -7.47 -2.37
C ALA A 43 10.12 -8.15 -1.01
N ASP A 44 10.94 -7.87 0.00
CA ASP A 44 10.79 -8.38 1.37
C ASP A 44 9.80 -7.56 2.21
N MET A 45 9.41 -6.36 1.75
CA MET A 45 8.50 -5.51 2.49
C MET A 45 7.12 -6.17 2.66
N PRO A 46 6.54 -6.12 3.87
CA PRO A 46 5.20 -6.61 4.11
C PRO A 46 4.18 -5.79 3.31
N SER A 47 3.31 -6.47 2.58
CA SER A 47 2.12 -5.87 1.97
C SER A 47 0.90 -6.12 2.85
N VAL A 48 0.05 -5.10 3.01
CA VAL A 48 -1.21 -5.22 3.72
C VAL A 48 -2.34 -5.19 2.70
N ASP A 49 -3.05 -6.30 2.59
CA ASP A 49 -4.33 -6.34 1.89
C ASP A 49 -5.43 -5.84 2.83
N TYR A 50 -5.84 -4.59 2.66
CA TYR A 50 -7.11 -4.14 3.22
C TYR A 50 -8.22 -4.84 2.42
N GLY A 51 -8.88 -5.80 3.07
CA GLY A 51 -10.13 -6.37 2.58
C GLY A 51 -11.13 -5.26 2.28
N GLU A 52 -12.08 -5.52 1.39
CA GLU A 52 -13.23 -4.62 1.25
C GLU A 52 -13.97 -4.60 2.59
N ASP A 53 -13.81 -3.53 3.37
CA ASP A 53 -14.71 -3.24 4.47
C ASP A 53 -16.11 -3.09 3.85
N ARG A 54 -16.93 -4.14 3.97
CA ARG A 54 -18.36 -4.02 3.74
C ARG A 54 -18.88 -3.11 4.83
N VAL A 55 -19.21 -1.88 4.46
CA VAL A 55 -20.00 -1.00 5.32
C VAL A 55 -21.37 -1.65 5.40
N VAL A 56 -21.66 -2.31 6.52
CA VAL A 56 -23.00 -2.83 6.81
C VAL A 56 -23.84 -1.65 7.24
N ASP A 57 -24.88 -1.32 6.50
CA ASP A 57 -25.82 -0.31 6.95
C ASP A 57 -26.55 -0.84 8.18
N THR A 58 -26.30 -0.21 9.34
CA THR A 58 -26.86 -0.66 10.63
C THR A 58 -28.33 -0.28 10.77
N GLU A 59 -28.82 0.65 9.94
CA GLU A 59 -30.22 1.05 9.93
C GLU A 59 -31.10 0.09 9.10
N SER A 60 -30.48 -0.74 8.25
CA SER A 60 -31.16 -1.80 7.53
C SER A 60 -31.12 -3.11 8.32
N GLU A 61 -32.24 -3.46 8.98
CA GLU A 61 -32.37 -4.73 9.70
C GLU A 61 -32.10 -5.95 8.79
N GLU A 62 -32.42 -5.84 7.50
CA GLU A 62 -32.20 -6.91 6.52
C GLU A 62 -30.71 -7.16 6.26
N GLU A 63 -29.93 -6.09 6.06
CA GLU A 63 -28.48 -6.18 5.86
C GLU A 63 -27.76 -6.62 7.14
N LEU A 64 -28.20 -6.12 8.29
CA LEU A 64 -27.64 -6.50 9.60
C LEU A 64 -27.89 -7.98 9.90
N ALA A 65 -29.10 -8.46 9.64
CA ALA A 65 -29.45 -9.87 9.83
C ALA A 65 -28.72 -10.79 8.84
N ALA A 66 -28.50 -10.35 7.60
CA ALA A 66 -27.70 -11.08 6.61
C ALA A 66 -26.23 -11.19 7.04
N PHE A 67 -25.67 -10.11 7.60
CA PHE A 67 -24.32 -10.10 8.15
C PHE A 67 -24.17 -11.06 9.34
N ILE A 68 -25.07 -11.00 10.33
CA ILE A 68 -25.05 -11.88 11.52
C ILE A 68 -25.15 -13.36 11.12
N ARG A 69 -25.95 -13.69 10.10
CA ARG A 69 -26.05 -15.07 9.56
C ARG A 69 -24.82 -15.54 8.80
N SER A 70 -23.97 -14.61 8.34
CA SER A 70 -22.77 -14.90 7.55
C SER A 70 -21.49 -15.00 8.38
N LEU A 71 -21.55 -14.62 9.67
CA LEU A 71 -20.52 -14.84 10.69
C LEU A 71 -20.49 -16.31 11.12
#